data_AF-A0A9D2IYN3-F1
#
_entry.id   AF-A0A9D2IYN3-F1
#
_cell.length_a   1.000
_cell.length_b   1.000
_cell.length_c   1.000
_cell.angle_alpha   90.00
_cell.angle_beta   90.00
_cell.angle_gamma   90.00
#
_symmetry.space_group_name_H-M   'P 1'
#
loop_
_entity.id
_entity.type
_entity.pdbx_description
1 polymer ?
#
loop_
_entity_poly.entity_id
_entity_poly.type
_entity_poly.pdbx_seq_one_letter_code
_entity_poly.pdbx_strand_id
1 'polypeptide(L)'
;MLRVLILLLKRDVKLRIFFIICCLLALVAVGLTIKTISGFIESKAEKVEASQTKTVNTKELFDKLHILENKVRENPDDASLHIDLGKLYYEIGEENRAKVELYRAVGLSPKGDFLAKYELVRLYINLGEYQIAKVILSELPNTRNNDKMKKAELLISLAELAEDNSEYLDAAKMYESALGFYNPESAQYKKIQNELAFVYERVADYYYSGDDISKAVEYLNSSLEKKKTASAFFKLGLIAEIDGNLDEAVKKYTDAYLLNKEGVNADVYNNALRKRISQNRETLSEKDIVQYGLFIKNTDKFVNKTVLLKDVRISNVNTEYLRSSGPENSIEAVLKFQVMNISKKSVDNLKIRVIFANDGKVFDFRDIYIANKKHPLEKLSYTSSVSVEAKPIVINNDRNVIILIYISTSDDDRWVLSKTAVIYI
;
A
#
# COMPACT_ATOMS: atom_id res chain seq x y z
N MET A 1 24.48 -40.98 -31.47
CA MET A 1 24.64 -39.64 -30.87
C MET A 1 25.77 -39.56 -29.83
N LEU A 2 25.84 -40.44 -28.82
CA LEU A 2 26.85 -40.35 -27.75
C LEU A 2 28.32 -40.43 -28.24
N ARG A 3 28.63 -41.28 -29.24
CA ARG A 3 29.97 -41.38 -29.84
C ARG A 3 30.41 -40.12 -30.60
N VAL A 4 29.48 -39.41 -31.23
CA VAL A 4 29.75 -38.15 -31.94
C VAL A 4 30.01 -37.02 -30.94
N LEU A 5 29.24 -37.00 -29.84
CA LEU A 5 29.42 -36.04 -28.75
C LEU A 5 30.76 -36.21 -28.03
N ILE A 6 31.19 -37.46 -27.79
CA ILE A 6 32.49 -37.76 -27.16
C ILE A 6 33.67 -37.42 -28.09
N LEU A 7 33.54 -37.61 -29.40
CA LEU A 7 34.56 -37.22 -30.39
C LEU A 7 34.70 -35.69 -30.51
N LEU A 8 33.59 -34.95 -30.45
CA LEU A 8 33.59 -33.48 -30.43
C LEU A 8 34.17 -32.92 -29.12
N LEU A 9 33.84 -33.53 -27.98
CA LEU A 9 34.42 -33.18 -26.69
C LEU A 9 35.91 -33.52 -26.58
N LYS A 10 36.44 -34.50 -27.33
CA LYS A 10 37.89 -34.81 -27.34
C LYS A 10 38.74 -33.83 -28.12
N ARG A 11 38.17 -33.20 -29.15
CA ARG A 11 38.90 -32.36 -30.08
C ARG A 11 38.97 -30.90 -29.63
N ASP A 12 38.06 -30.48 -28.76
CA ASP A 12 37.94 -29.08 -28.39
C ASP A 12 37.79 -28.88 -26.88
N VAL A 13 38.85 -28.34 -26.27
CA VAL A 13 38.96 -28.08 -24.83
C VAL A 13 37.87 -27.10 -24.38
N LYS A 14 37.48 -26.17 -25.24
CA LYS A 14 36.41 -25.19 -24.96
C LYS A 14 35.06 -25.87 -24.77
N LEU A 15 34.79 -26.94 -25.52
CA LEU A 15 33.54 -27.68 -25.46
C LEU A 15 33.40 -28.47 -24.14
N ARG A 16 34.52 -28.96 -23.58
CA ARG A 16 34.54 -29.64 -22.27
C ARG A 16 34.30 -28.68 -21.13
N ILE A 17 34.96 -27.53 -21.16
CA ILE A 17 34.80 -26.48 -20.15
C ILE A 17 33.36 -25.99 -20.16
N PHE A 18 32.78 -25.80 -21.36
CA PHE A 18 31.37 -25.44 -21.52
C PHE A 18 30.42 -26.47 -20.88
N PHE A 19 30.65 -27.77 -21.08
CA PHE A 19 29.79 -28.82 -20.50
C PHE A 19 29.87 -28.89 -18.97
N ILE A 20 31.06 -28.71 -18.39
CA ILE A 20 31.26 -28.66 -16.93
C ILE A 20 30.60 -27.42 -16.32
N ILE A 21 30.69 -26.28 -17.00
CA ILE A 21 30.00 -25.03 -16.61
C ILE A 21 28.48 -25.23 -16.65
N CYS A 22 27.93 -25.89 -17.68
CA CYS A 22 26.49 -26.19 -17.74
C CYS A 22 26.03 -27.08 -16.56
N CYS A 23 26.80 -28.10 -16.17
CA CYS A 23 26.48 -28.94 -15.01
C CYS A 23 26.56 -28.17 -13.68
N LEU A 24 27.54 -27.27 -13.53
CA LEU A 24 27.67 -26.41 -12.35
C LEU A 24 26.55 -25.37 -12.27
N LEU A 25 26.16 -24.77 -13.40
CA LEU A 25 25.03 -23.83 -13.49
C LEU A 25 23.70 -24.53 -13.19
N ALA A 26 23.52 -25.79 -13.58
CA ALA A 26 22.35 -26.58 -13.22
C ALA A 26 22.26 -26.85 -11.71
N LEU A 27 23.40 -27.15 -11.06
CA LEU A 27 23.46 -27.31 -9.60
C LEU A 27 23.19 -26.00 -8.84
N VAL A 28 23.69 -24.87 -9.35
CA VAL A 28 23.42 -23.53 -8.78
C VAL A 28 21.96 -23.12 -8.97
N ALA A 29 21.34 -23.46 -10.10
CA ALA A 29 19.93 -23.22 -10.37
C ALA A 29 19.00 -24.05 -9.47
N VAL A 30 19.36 -25.30 -9.18
CA VAL A 30 18.65 -26.11 -8.18
C VAL A 30 18.84 -25.50 -6.78
N GLY A 31 20.02 -25.00 -6.43
CA GLY A 31 20.25 -24.30 -5.17
C GLY A 31 19.47 -22.98 -5.03
N LEU A 32 19.34 -22.21 -6.12
CA LEU A 32 18.60 -20.94 -6.17
C LEU A 32 17.09 -21.15 -6.13
N THR A 33 16.58 -22.20 -6.77
CA THR A 33 15.15 -22.59 -6.67
C THR A 33 14.81 -23.08 -5.26
N ILE A 34 15.72 -23.81 -4.61
CA ILE A 34 15.57 -24.17 -3.19
C ILE A 34 15.60 -22.91 -2.30
N LYS A 35 16.46 -21.92 -2.57
CA LYS A 35 16.58 -20.67 -1.78
C LYS A 35 15.40 -19.70 -1.97
N THR A 36 14.79 -19.69 -3.15
CA THR A 36 13.61 -18.86 -3.44
C THR A 36 12.33 -19.50 -2.92
N ILE A 37 12.21 -20.83 -3.04
CA ILE A 37 11.16 -21.59 -2.36
C ILE A 37 11.33 -21.49 -0.84
N SER A 38 12.56 -21.54 -0.30
CA SER A 38 12.79 -21.34 1.14
C SER A 38 12.46 -19.92 1.59
N GLY A 39 12.84 -18.88 0.83
CA GLY A 39 12.50 -17.49 1.14
C GLY A 39 11.00 -17.17 1.02
N PHE A 40 10.28 -17.86 0.12
CA PHE A 40 8.83 -17.75 0.00
C PHE A 40 8.09 -18.52 1.10
N ILE A 41 8.61 -19.69 1.48
CA ILE A 41 8.15 -20.43 2.67
C ILE A 41 8.45 -19.61 3.92
N GLU A 42 9.61 -18.97 4.05
CA GLU A 42 9.99 -18.10 5.16
C GLU A 42 9.13 -16.83 5.22
N SER A 43 8.85 -16.16 4.10
CA SER A 43 7.97 -14.97 4.10
C SER A 43 6.51 -15.30 4.42
N LYS A 44 6.01 -16.45 3.93
CA LYS A 44 4.68 -16.94 4.28
C LYS A 44 4.67 -17.44 5.72
N ALA A 45 5.74 -18.09 6.18
CA ALA A 45 5.96 -18.49 7.56
C ALA A 45 6.14 -17.29 8.49
N GLU A 46 6.67 -16.16 8.03
CA GLU A 46 6.90 -14.94 8.82
C GLU A 46 5.61 -14.10 8.91
N LYS A 47 4.75 -14.13 7.89
CA LYS A 47 3.37 -13.61 8.00
C LYS A 47 2.47 -14.53 8.84
N VAL A 48 2.65 -15.84 8.70
CA VAL A 48 2.01 -16.84 9.56
C VAL A 48 2.53 -16.71 10.99
N GLU A 49 3.83 -16.50 11.23
CA GLU A 49 4.49 -16.23 12.53
C GLU A 49 4.13 -14.86 13.11
N ALA A 50 3.96 -13.82 12.30
CA ALA A 50 3.46 -12.53 12.77
C ALA A 50 2.00 -12.63 13.24
N SER A 51 1.20 -13.54 12.66
CA SER A 51 -0.11 -13.97 13.20
C SER A 51 -0.04 -15.09 14.25
N GLN A 52 1.10 -15.79 14.38
CA GLN A 52 1.37 -16.91 15.30
C GLN A 52 2.39 -16.57 16.39
N THR A 53 2.66 -15.29 16.68
CA THR A 53 3.33 -14.85 17.92
C THR A 53 2.36 -14.85 19.11
N LYS A 54 1.36 -15.73 19.04
CA LYS A 54 0.82 -16.44 20.18
C LYS A 54 1.45 -17.82 20.05
N THR A 55 2.35 -18.21 20.94
CA THR A 55 2.97 -19.55 20.95
C THR A 55 1.86 -20.60 21.03
N VAL A 56 1.27 -20.97 19.90
CA VAL A 56 0.15 -21.89 19.85
C VAL A 56 0.79 -23.27 19.97
N ASN A 57 0.66 -23.85 21.14
CA ASN A 57 1.12 -25.20 21.41
C ASN A 57 0.37 -26.16 20.46
N THR A 58 0.99 -26.54 19.35
CA THR A 58 0.39 -27.39 18.32
C THR A 58 -0.15 -28.69 18.91
N LYS A 59 0.53 -29.26 19.91
CA LYS A 59 0.05 -30.42 20.67
C LYS A 59 -1.28 -30.13 21.38
N GLU A 60 -1.40 -28.98 22.03
CA GLU A 60 -2.63 -28.56 22.72
C GLU A 60 -3.79 -28.31 21.74
N LEU A 61 -3.52 -27.78 20.55
CA LEU A 61 -4.54 -27.64 19.50
C LEU A 61 -5.05 -28.99 19.01
N PHE A 62 -4.17 -29.96 18.77
CA PHE A 62 -4.56 -31.29 18.33
C PHE A 62 -5.30 -32.07 19.43
N ASP A 63 -4.87 -31.95 20.69
CA ASP A 63 -5.58 -32.53 21.84
C ASP A 63 -6.98 -31.90 21.97
N LYS A 64 -7.07 -30.57 21.85
CA LYS A 64 -8.34 -29.83 21.85
C LYS A 64 -9.23 -30.23 20.69
N LEU A 65 -8.66 -30.44 19.49
CA LEU A 65 -9.38 -30.88 18.31
C LEU A 65 -9.99 -32.25 18.53
N HIS A 66 -9.20 -33.21 19.02
CA HIS A 66 -9.68 -34.55 19.30
C HIS A 66 -10.82 -34.56 20.33
N ILE A 67 -10.67 -33.78 21.42
CA ILE A 67 -11.71 -33.62 22.44
C ILE A 67 -12.98 -33.04 21.82
N LEU A 68 -12.86 -32.01 20.99
CA LEU A 68 -14.00 -31.31 20.42
C LEU A 68 -14.73 -32.14 19.35
N GLU A 69 -14.00 -32.89 18.53
CA GLU A 69 -14.57 -33.86 17.58
C GLU A 69 -15.37 -34.96 18.30
N ASN A 70 -14.87 -35.47 19.43
CA ASN A 70 -15.62 -36.44 20.24
C ASN A 70 -16.89 -35.82 20.84
N LYS A 71 -16.82 -34.57 21.35
CA LYS A 71 -18.00 -33.86 21.86
C LYS A 71 -19.06 -33.62 20.78
N VAL A 72 -18.66 -33.24 19.57
CA VAL A 72 -19.56 -33.10 18.42
C VAL A 72 -20.18 -34.46 18.06
N ARG A 73 -19.41 -35.56 18.14
CA ARG A 73 -19.94 -36.91 17.89
C ARG A 73 -20.98 -37.34 18.93
N GLU A 74 -20.78 -36.97 20.19
CA GLU A 74 -21.71 -37.26 21.29
C GLU A 74 -22.97 -36.38 21.21
N ASN A 75 -22.83 -35.12 20.76
CA ASN A 75 -23.93 -34.15 20.66
C ASN A 75 -23.93 -33.45 19.28
N PRO A 76 -24.35 -34.15 18.20
CA PRO A 76 -24.26 -33.64 16.83
C PRO A 76 -25.21 -32.47 16.51
N ASP A 77 -26.18 -32.19 17.36
CA ASP A 77 -27.13 -31.09 17.16
C ASP A 77 -26.76 -29.83 17.99
N ASP A 78 -25.62 -29.83 18.69
CA ASP A 78 -25.15 -28.66 19.43
C ASP A 78 -24.41 -27.67 18.52
N ALA A 79 -25.12 -26.61 18.11
CA ALA A 79 -24.58 -25.54 17.30
C ALA A 79 -23.33 -24.88 17.90
N SER A 80 -23.18 -24.81 19.22
CA SER A 80 -22.02 -24.18 19.86
C SER A 80 -20.75 -25.02 19.67
N LEU A 81 -20.87 -26.34 19.72
CA LEU A 81 -19.75 -27.24 19.47
C LEU A 81 -19.29 -27.15 18.01
N HIS A 82 -20.23 -27.04 17.07
CA HIS A 82 -19.91 -26.79 15.66
C HIS A 82 -19.24 -25.43 15.43
N ILE A 83 -19.62 -24.38 16.17
CA ILE A 83 -18.93 -23.08 16.12
C ILE A 83 -17.49 -23.19 16.62
N ASP A 84 -17.30 -23.81 17.80
CA ASP A 84 -15.97 -23.98 18.38
C ASP A 84 -15.08 -24.85 17.49
N LEU A 85 -15.65 -25.89 16.87
CA LEU A 85 -14.93 -26.77 15.96
C LEU A 85 -14.56 -26.04 14.68
N GLY A 86 -15.47 -25.23 14.13
CA GLY A 86 -15.20 -24.37 12.99
C GLY A 86 -14.07 -23.38 13.24
N LYS A 87 -14.06 -22.72 14.40
CA LYS A 87 -12.95 -21.83 14.83
C LYS A 87 -11.63 -22.58 14.91
N LEU A 88 -11.63 -23.75 15.54
CA LEU A 88 -10.42 -24.54 15.73
C LEU A 88 -9.87 -25.04 14.39
N TYR A 89 -10.74 -25.49 13.48
CA TYR A 89 -10.34 -25.84 12.12
C TYR A 89 -9.70 -24.65 11.40
N TYR A 90 -10.24 -23.44 11.56
CA TYR A 90 -9.62 -22.25 10.99
C TYR A 90 -8.25 -21.94 11.63
N GLU A 91 -8.13 -22.02 12.95
CA GLU A 91 -6.86 -21.80 13.68
C GLU A 91 -5.75 -22.76 13.25
N ILE A 92 -6.08 -23.98 12.85
CA ILE A 92 -5.10 -24.99 12.36
C ILE A 92 -4.91 -24.97 10.84
N GLY A 93 -5.57 -24.08 10.10
CA GLY A 93 -5.45 -23.92 8.64
C GLY A 93 -6.37 -24.82 7.80
N GLU A 94 -7.31 -25.54 8.42
CA GLU A 94 -8.30 -26.40 7.76
C GLU A 94 -9.55 -25.61 7.34
N GLU A 95 -9.38 -24.65 6.43
CA GLU A 95 -10.41 -23.67 6.04
C GLU A 95 -11.72 -24.30 5.54
N ASN A 96 -11.64 -25.37 4.75
CA ASN A 96 -12.83 -26.04 4.22
C ASN A 96 -13.64 -26.71 5.33
N ARG A 97 -12.97 -27.33 6.30
CA ARG A 97 -13.64 -27.93 7.46
C ARG A 97 -14.24 -26.84 8.35
N ALA A 98 -13.55 -25.72 8.51
CA ALA A 98 -14.06 -24.56 9.22
C ALA A 98 -15.39 -24.06 8.62
N LYS A 99 -15.45 -23.89 7.29
CA LYS A 99 -16.67 -23.52 6.57
C LYS A 99 -17.80 -24.53 6.83
N VAL A 100 -17.52 -25.83 6.68
CA VAL A 100 -18.53 -26.89 6.85
C VAL A 100 -19.13 -26.86 8.25
N GLU A 101 -18.31 -26.78 9.30
CA GLU A 101 -18.82 -26.79 10.68
C GLU A 101 -19.60 -25.52 11.01
N LEU A 102 -19.15 -24.34 10.53
CA LEU A 102 -19.90 -23.10 10.72
C LEU A 102 -21.25 -23.11 9.98
N TYR A 103 -21.33 -23.66 8.76
CA TYR A 103 -22.61 -23.84 8.06
C TYR A 103 -23.54 -24.82 8.78
N ARG A 104 -23.01 -25.91 9.34
CA ARG A 104 -23.80 -26.82 10.19
C ARG A 104 -24.36 -26.08 11.41
N ALA A 105 -23.55 -25.26 12.07
CA ALA A 105 -24.01 -24.45 13.20
C ALA A 105 -25.14 -23.49 12.82
N VAL A 106 -25.08 -22.87 11.64
CA VAL A 106 -26.17 -22.03 11.11
C VAL A 106 -27.44 -22.86 10.89
N GLY A 107 -27.32 -24.06 10.32
CA GLY A 107 -28.45 -24.97 10.05
C GLY A 107 -29.12 -25.57 11.29
N LEU A 108 -28.41 -25.68 12.41
CA LEU A 108 -28.92 -26.19 13.69
C LEU A 108 -29.64 -25.13 14.54
N SER A 109 -29.77 -23.90 14.03
CA SER A 109 -30.49 -22.80 14.67
C SER A 109 -32.01 -23.00 14.65
N PRO A 110 -32.75 -22.61 15.72
CA PRO A 110 -33.05 -21.19 15.90
C PRO A 110 -32.35 -20.51 17.09
N LYS A 111 -31.63 -21.23 17.94
CA LYS A 111 -31.01 -20.68 19.17
C LYS A 111 -29.55 -20.19 19.00
N GLY A 112 -28.92 -20.44 17.84
CA GLY A 112 -27.52 -20.12 17.55
C GLY A 112 -27.28 -19.15 16.37
N ASP A 113 -28.35 -18.61 15.77
CA ASP A 113 -28.30 -17.96 14.44
C ASP A 113 -27.27 -16.82 14.38
N PHE A 114 -27.25 -15.96 15.39
CA PHE A 114 -26.37 -14.80 15.40
C PHE A 114 -24.90 -15.20 15.52
N LEU A 115 -24.54 -16.05 16.48
CA LEU A 115 -23.13 -16.39 16.73
C LEU A 115 -22.54 -17.20 15.58
N ALA A 116 -23.29 -18.16 15.04
CA ALA A 116 -22.84 -18.96 13.89
C ALA A 116 -22.62 -18.09 12.66
N LYS A 117 -23.59 -17.23 12.29
CA LYS A 117 -23.44 -16.29 11.18
C LYS A 117 -22.33 -15.26 11.43
N TYR A 118 -22.20 -14.75 12.65
CA TYR A 118 -21.12 -13.83 13.03
C TYR A 118 -19.75 -14.44 12.77
N GLU A 119 -19.51 -15.68 13.22
CA GLU A 119 -18.23 -16.36 13.00
C GLU A 119 -18.03 -16.74 11.53
N LEU A 120 -19.10 -17.02 10.80
CA LEU A 120 -19.04 -17.26 9.36
C LEU A 120 -18.62 -15.98 8.59
N VAL A 121 -19.18 -14.82 8.93
CA VAL A 121 -18.75 -13.53 8.37
C VAL A 121 -17.27 -13.29 8.70
N ARG A 122 -16.86 -13.47 9.97
CA ARG A 122 -15.45 -13.32 10.37
C ARG A 122 -14.52 -14.22 9.57
N LEU A 123 -14.91 -15.49 9.37
CA LEU A 123 -14.15 -16.43 8.57
C LEU A 123 -13.98 -15.90 7.15
N TYR A 124 -15.07 -15.50 6.48
CA TYR A 124 -14.98 -15.00 5.10
C TYR A 124 -14.23 -13.68 4.98
N ILE A 125 -14.30 -12.79 5.98
CA ILE A 125 -13.44 -11.59 6.03
C ILE A 125 -11.97 -12.00 6.08
N ASN A 126 -11.59 -12.92 6.98
CA ASN A 126 -10.21 -13.34 7.12
C ASN A 126 -9.67 -14.08 5.88
N LEU A 127 -10.55 -14.74 5.13
CA LEU A 127 -10.22 -15.38 3.85
C LEU A 127 -10.14 -14.39 2.68
N GLY A 128 -10.50 -13.12 2.88
CA GLY A 128 -10.56 -12.10 1.82
C GLY A 128 -11.77 -12.23 0.88
N GLU A 129 -12.74 -13.07 1.23
CA GLU A 129 -13.91 -13.42 0.41
C GLU A 129 -15.02 -12.37 0.60
N TYR A 130 -14.77 -11.16 0.12
CA TYR A 130 -15.59 -9.96 0.35
C TYR A 130 -17.08 -10.15 0.01
N GLN A 131 -17.39 -10.67 -1.18
CA GLN A 131 -18.78 -10.79 -1.66
C GLN A 131 -19.60 -11.73 -0.79
N ILE A 132 -19.01 -12.85 -0.35
CA ILE A 132 -19.68 -13.83 0.50
C ILE A 132 -19.89 -13.24 1.90
N ALA A 133 -18.86 -12.61 2.48
CA ALA A 133 -18.97 -11.95 3.78
C ALA A 133 -20.07 -10.87 3.80
N LYS A 134 -20.17 -10.08 2.73
CA LYS A 134 -21.20 -9.03 2.57
C LYS A 134 -22.61 -9.59 2.56
N VAL A 135 -22.87 -10.67 1.81
CA VAL A 135 -24.18 -11.32 1.76
C VAL A 135 -24.57 -11.83 3.14
N ILE A 136 -23.70 -12.59 3.81
CA ILE A 136 -23.99 -13.19 5.12
C ILE A 136 -24.19 -12.10 6.18
N LEU A 137 -23.40 -11.02 6.16
CA LEU A 137 -23.57 -9.89 7.08
C LEU A 137 -24.93 -9.20 6.91
N SER A 138 -25.46 -9.13 5.69
CA SER A 138 -26.79 -8.54 5.42
C SER A 138 -27.93 -9.36 6.02
N GLU A 139 -27.73 -10.68 6.17
CA GLU A 139 -28.68 -11.61 6.79
C GLU A 139 -28.54 -11.69 8.32
N LEU A 140 -27.55 -11.00 8.90
CA LEU A 140 -27.28 -11.04 10.33
C LEU A 140 -28.38 -10.28 11.10
N PRO A 141 -29.14 -10.97 11.97
CA PRO A 141 -30.32 -10.38 12.59
C PRO A 141 -29.94 -9.25 13.56
N ASN A 142 -30.81 -8.24 13.67
CA ASN A 142 -30.63 -7.13 14.60
C ASN A 142 -31.09 -7.57 16.02
N THR A 143 -30.26 -8.35 16.72
CA THR A 143 -30.59 -8.90 18.05
C THR A 143 -29.99 -8.08 19.21
N ARG A 144 -29.74 -8.71 20.37
CA ARG A 144 -29.51 -8.10 21.69
C ARG A 144 -28.41 -7.04 21.68
N ASN A 145 -28.32 -6.20 22.72
CA ASN A 145 -27.33 -5.11 22.77
C ASN A 145 -25.86 -5.56 22.59
N ASN A 146 -25.47 -6.74 23.08
CA ASN A 146 -24.11 -7.27 22.84
C ASN A 146 -23.85 -7.69 21.38
N ASP A 147 -24.91 -8.06 20.64
CA ASP A 147 -24.83 -8.45 19.24
C ASP A 147 -24.65 -7.23 18.33
N LYS A 148 -25.14 -6.06 18.77
CA LYS A 148 -24.98 -4.79 18.05
C LYS A 148 -23.51 -4.38 17.95
N MET A 149 -22.73 -4.50 19.03
CA MET A 149 -21.30 -4.15 19.00
C MET A 149 -20.51 -5.11 18.10
N LYS A 150 -20.79 -6.41 18.20
CA LYS A 150 -20.23 -7.42 17.31
C LYS A 150 -20.54 -7.14 15.83
N LYS A 151 -21.77 -6.74 15.51
CA LYS A 151 -22.15 -6.34 14.16
C LYS A 151 -21.41 -5.08 13.70
N ALA A 152 -21.21 -4.11 14.58
CA ALA A 152 -20.43 -2.90 14.28
C ALA A 152 -18.96 -3.23 13.97
N GLU A 153 -18.35 -4.13 14.73
CA GLU A 153 -16.99 -4.63 14.48
C GLU A 153 -16.89 -5.33 13.12
N LEU A 154 -17.86 -6.19 12.77
CA LEU A 154 -17.93 -6.83 11.45
C LEU A 154 -18.06 -5.81 10.32
N LEU A 155 -18.89 -4.77 10.50
CA LEU A 155 -19.04 -3.71 9.50
C LEU A 155 -17.72 -2.97 9.26
N ILE A 156 -16.95 -2.69 10.32
CA ILE A 156 -15.63 -2.04 10.21
C ILE A 156 -14.66 -2.95 9.47
N SER A 157 -14.52 -4.21 9.88
CA SER A 157 -13.57 -5.14 9.22
C SER A 157 -13.95 -5.44 7.78
N LEU A 158 -15.25 -5.48 7.45
CA LEU A 158 -15.70 -5.65 6.08
C LEU A 158 -15.49 -4.37 5.25
N ALA A 159 -15.58 -3.19 5.86
CA ALA A 159 -15.25 -1.92 5.19
C ALA A 159 -13.76 -1.86 4.82
N GLU A 160 -12.87 -2.25 5.73
CA GLU A 160 -11.43 -2.36 5.48
C GLU A 160 -11.15 -3.32 4.32
N LEU A 161 -11.79 -4.51 4.32
CA LEU A 161 -11.68 -5.45 3.21
C LEU A 161 -12.27 -4.90 1.90
N ALA A 162 -13.33 -4.11 1.96
CA ALA A 162 -13.90 -3.45 0.79
C ALA A 162 -12.92 -2.43 0.19
N GLU A 163 -12.20 -1.67 1.03
CA GLU A 163 -11.14 -0.75 0.56
C GLU A 163 -10.00 -1.50 -0.15
N ASP A 164 -9.56 -2.63 0.40
CA ASP A 164 -8.55 -3.50 -0.23
C ASP A 164 -9.00 -4.02 -1.60
N ASN A 165 -10.31 -4.23 -1.78
CA ASN A 165 -10.93 -4.61 -3.05
C ASN A 165 -11.32 -3.40 -3.93
N SER A 166 -10.98 -2.17 -3.54
CA SER A 166 -11.35 -0.91 -4.22
C SER A 166 -12.86 -0.63 -4.30
N GLU A 167 -13.67 -1.29 -3.46
CA GLU A 167 -15.12 -1.13 -3.35
C GLU A 167 -15.48 0.03 -2.40
N TYR A 168 -14.98 1.24 -2.72
CA TYR A 168 -15.02 2.40 -1.80
C TYR A 168 -16.44 2.86 -1.43
N LEU A 169 -17.42 2.72 -2.33
CA LEU A 169 -18.81 3.09 -2.04
C LEU A 169 -19.44 2.17 -0.98
N ASP A 170 -19.11 0.89 -1.03
CA ASP A 170 -19.60 -0.05 -0.03
C ASP A 170 -18.87 0.12 1.30
N ALA A 171 -17.55 0.36 1.26
CA ALA A 171 -16.77 0.72 2.45
C ALA A 171 -17.38 1.92 3.18
N ALA A 172 -17.73 2.99 2.44
CA ALA A 172 -18.35 4.19 3.00
C ALA A 172 -19.68 3.85 3.73
N LYS A 173 -20.57 3.09 3.08
CA LYS A 173 -21.86 2.68 3.67
C LYS A 173 -21.67 1.83 4.93
N MET A 174 -20.67 0.96 4.94
CA MET A 174 -20.37 0.09 6.07
C MET A 174 -19.84 0.90 7.26
N TYR A 175 -18.94 1.86 7.03
CA TYR A 175 -18.48 2.78 8.07
C TYR A 175 -19.60 3.68 8.59
N GLU A 176 -20.46 4.23 7.72
CA GLU A 176 -21.65 5.00 8.13
C GLU A 176 -22.57 4.17 9.02
N SER A 177 -22.82 2.92 8.63
CA SER A 177 -23.62 1.98 9.41
C SER A 177 -22.96 1.67 10.75
N ALA A 178 -21.64 1.49 10.78
CA ALA A 178 -20.88 1.24 12.01
C ALA A 178 -20.94 2.43 12.97
N LEU A 179 -20.83 3.68 12.47
CA LEU A 179 -20.94 4.89 13.30
C LEU A 179 -22.26 4.96 14.08
N GLY A 180 -23.35 4.43 13.52
CA GLY A 180 -24.66 4.37 14.18
C GLY A 180 -24.68 3.55 15.48
N PHE A 181 -23.65 2.75 15.74
CA PHE A 181 -23.52 1.95 16.96
C PHE A 181 -22.65 2.61 18.04
N TYR A 182 -21.83 3.61 17.70
CA TYR A 182 -20.90 4.21 18.65
C TYR A 182 -21.36 5.59 19.13
N ASN A 183 -21.05 5.92 20.38
CA ASN A 183 -21.26 7.26 20.91
C ASN A 183 -20.36 8.26 20.14
N PRO A 184 -20.88 9.39 19.63
CA PRO A 184 -20.11 10.45 18.97
C PRO A 184 -18.87 10.95 19.75
N GLU A 185 -18.89 10.87 21.08
CA GLU A 185 -17.77 11.31 21.91
C GLU A 185 -16.65 10.26 22.06
N SER A 186 -16.94 9.00 21.70
CA SER A 186 -16.01 7.88 21.87
C SER A 186 -14.79 7.98 20.95
N ALA A 187 -13.65 7.48 21.43
CA ALA A 187 -12.44 7.40 20.61
C ALA A 187 -12.64 6.54 19.35
N GLN A 188 -13.43 5.46 19.46
CA GLN A 188 -13.74 4.58 18.34
C GLN A 188 -14.57 5.30 17.27
N TYR A 189 -15.58 6.09 17.65
CA TYR A 189 -16.35 6.90 16.70
C TYR A 189 -15.46 7.88 15.94
N LYS A 190 -14.56 8.59 16.64
CA LYS A 190 -13.58 9.50 16.01
C LYS A 190 -12.62 8.77 15.07
N LYS A 191 -12.20 7.54 15.42
CA LYS A 191 -11.40 6.70 14.53
C LYS A 191 -12.16 6.38 13.25
N ILE A 192 -13.39 5.90 13.35
CA ILE A 192 -14.21 5.54 12.18
C ILE A 192 -14.51 6.78 11.32
N GLN A 193 -14.77 7.95 11.93
CA GLN A 193 -14.93 9.20 11.17
C GLN A 193 -13.67 9.55 10.37
N ASN A 194 -12.48 9.31 10.93
CA ASN A 194 -11.24 9.53 10.19
C ASN A 194 -11.12 8.59 8.98
N GLU A 195 -11.39 7.30 9.16
CA GLU A 195 -11.35 6.34 8.04
C GLU A 195 -12.39 6.70 6.97
N LEU A 196 -13.63 6.98 7.39
CA LEU A 196 -14.71 7.38 6.50
C LEU A 196 -14.37 8.65 5.70
N ALA A 197 -13.67 9.62 6.29
CA ALA A 197 -13.21 10.80 5.57
C ALA A 197 -12.29 10.44 4.40
N PHE A 198 -11.32 9.54 4.63
CA PHE A 198 -10.42 9.08 3.57
C PHE A 198 -11.14 8.25 2.52
N VAL A 199 -12.08 7.39 2.92
CA VAL A 199 -12.91 6.64 1.96
C VAL A 199 -13.74 7.55 1.08
N TYR A 200 -14.39 8.58 1.65
CA TYR A 200 -15.12 9.55 0.83
C TYR A 200 -14.23 10.29 -0.15
N GLU A 201 -12.96 10.58 0.19
CA GLU A 201 -12.02 11.13 -0.77
C GLU A 201 -11.74 10.17 -1.94
N ARG A 202 -11.71 8.85 -1.70
CA ARG A 202 -11.56 7.83 -2.77
C ARG A 202 -12.81 7.70 -3.62
N VAL A 203 -13.99 7.77 -2.99
CA VAL A 203 -15.27 7.81 -3.71
C VAL A 203 -15.34 9.06 -4.58
N ALA A 204 -14.90 10.21 -4.09
CA ALA A 204 -14.81 11.42 -4.87
C ALA A 204 -13.85 11.29 -6.06
N ASP A 205 -12.68 10.66 -5.88
CA ASP A 205 -11.74 10.39 -6.98
C ASP A 205 -12.37 9.52 -8.08
N TYR A 206 -13.18 8.53 -7.69
CA TYR A 206 -13.94 7.70 -8.62
C TYR A 206 -14.94 8.52 -9.44
N TYR A 207 -15.77 9.33 -8.80
CA TYR A 207 -16.75 10.17 -9.50
C TYR A 207 -16.09 11.25 -10.35
N TYR A 208 -15.00 11.86 -9.87
CA TYR A 208 -14.21 12.82 -10.63
C TYR A 208 -13.63 12.18 -11.91
N SER A 209 -13.10 10.96 -11.81
CA SER A 209 -12.58 10.21 -12.97
C SER A 209 -13.69 9.79 -13.94
N GLY A 210 -14.91 9.61 -13.44
CA GLY A 210 -16.11 9.34 -14.21
C GLY A 210 -16.83 10.59 -14.75
N ASP A 211 -16.22 11.78 -14.62
CA ASP A 211 -16.77 13.08 -15.07
C ASP A 211 -18.06 13.51 -14.34
N ASP A 212 -18.40 12.86 -13.22
CA ASP A 212 -19.51 13.26 -12.33
C ASP A 212 -18.98 14.22 -11.25
N ILE A 213 -18.63 15.43 -11.68
CA ILE A 213 -18.03 16.46 -10.83
C ILE A 213 -18.96 16.83 -9.64
N SER A 214 -20.27 16.82 -9.86
CA SER A 214 -21.24 17.14 -8.82
C SER A 214 -21.14 16.18 -7.64
N LYS A 215 -21.10 14.87 -7.90
CA LYS A 215 -20.90 13.88 -6.84
C LYS A 215 -19.50 13.93 -6.25
N ALA A 216 -18.47 14.18 -7.05
CA ALA A 216 -17.11 14.33 -6.52
C ALA A 216 -17.06 15.44 -5.46
N VAL A 217 -17.66 16.60 -5.75
CA VAL A 217 -17.77 17.72 -4.79
C VAL A 217 -18.62 17.36 -3.58
N GLU A 218 -19.74 16.67 -3.77
CA GLU A 218 -20.60 16.17 -2.68
C GLU A 218 -19.78 15.32 -1.69
N TYR A 219 -19.10 14.28 -2.18
CA TYR A 219 -18.29 13.39 -1.35
C TYR A 219 -17.09 14.08 -0.70
N LEU A 220 -16.45 15.04 -1.38
CA LEU A 220 -15.38 15.84 -0.76
C LEU A 220 -15.90 16.70 0.39
N ASN A 221 -17.09 17.27 0.26
CA ASN A 221 -17.72 18.01 1.36
C ASN A 221 -18.12 17.07 2.50
N SER A 222 -18.70 15.90 2.21
CA SER A 222 -18.98 14.88 3.23
C SER A 222 -17.72 14.39 3.93
N SER A 223 -16.59 14.29 3.22
CA SER A 223 -15.27 14.02 3.82
C SER A 223 -14.89 15.09 4.84
N LEU A 224 -14.98 16.37 4.46
CA LEU A 224 -14.66 17.50 5.33
C LEU A 224 -15.56 17.61 6.57
N GLU A 225 -16.81 17.14 6.48
CA GLU A 225 -17.70 17.03 7.64
C GLU A 225 -17.23 15.99 8.66
N LYS A 226 -16.63 14.88 8.21
CA LYS A 226 -16.10 13.84 9.12
C LYS A 226 -14.75 14.26 9.68
N LYS A 227 -13.86 14.74 8.81
CA LYS A 227 -12.55 15.25 9.17
C LYS A 227 -12.09 16.27 8.15
N LYS A 228 -11.70 17.46 8.62
CA LYS A 228 -10.99 18.41 7.79
C LYS A 228 -9.64 17.83 7.39
N THR A 229 -9.45 17.56 6.10
CA THR A 229 -8.18 17.06 5.54
C THR A 229 -7.65 18.04 4.49
N ALA A 230 -6.32 18.18 4.43
CA ALA A 230 -5.69 19.06 3.45
C ALA A 230 -5.91 18.53 2.03
N SER A 231 -5.97 17.21 1.87
CA SER A 231 -6.24 16.54 0.60
C SER A 231 -7.64 16.87 0.06
N ALA A 232 -8.70 16.77 0.88
CA ALA A 232 -10.05 17.09 0.43
C ALA A 232 -10.20 18.58 0.04
N PHE A 233 -9.64 19.50 0.83
CA PHE A 233 -9.59 20.92 0.46
C PHE A 233 -8.82 21.14 -0.84
N PHE A 234 -7.67 20.48 -1.02
CA PHE A 234 -6.87 20.63 -2.24
C PHE A 234 -7.61 20.13 -3.48
N LYS A 235 -8.29 18.98 -3.39
CA LYS A 235 -9.13 18.43 -4.47
C LYS A 235 -10.29 19.35 -4.85
N LEU A 236 -10.97 19.94 -3.85
CA LEU A 236 -11.99 20.97 -4.11
C LEU A 236 -11.40 22.21 -4.80
N GLY A 237 -10.18 22.59 -4.43
CA GLY A 237 -9.47 23.69 -5.10
C GLY A 237 -9.18 23.40 -6.57
N LEU A 238 -8.76 22.17 -6.90
CA LEU A 238 -8.54 21.72 -8.28
C LEU A 238 -9.83 21.78 -9.10
N ILE A 239 -10.93 21.25 -8.55
CA ILE A 239 -12.24 21.27 -9.22
C ILE A 239 -12.68 22.72 -9.48
N ALA A 240 -12.61 23.59 -8.47
CA ALA A 240 -12.98 24.99 -8.62
C ALA A 240 -12.11 25.73 -9.66
N GLU A 241 -10.83 25.39 -9.77
CA GLU A 241 -9.94 25.99 -10.77
C GLU A 241 -10.31 25.55 -12.20
N ILE A 242 -10.69 24.28 -12.38
CA ILE A 242 -11.18 23.73 -13.65
C ILE A 242 -12.51 24.39 -14.05
N ASP A 243 -13.41 24.57 -13.08
CA ASP A 243 -14.69 25.27 -13.27
C ASP A 243 -14.51 26.78 -13.53
N GLY A 244 -13.28 27.29 -13.52
CA GLY A 244 -12.95 28.70 -13.73
C GLY A 244 -13.26 29.60 -12.53
N ASN A 245 -13.73 29.04 -11.41
CA ASN A 245 -13.98 29.76 -10.18
C ASN A 245 -12.69 29.93 -9.37
N LEU A 246 -11.85 30.86 -9.82
CA LEU A 246 -10.54 31.09 -9.25
C LEU A 246 -10.58 31.61 -7.80
N ASP A 247 -11.63 32.33 -7.41
CA ASP A 247 -11.82 32.80 -6.04
C ASP A 247 -11.96 31.62 -5.06
N GLU A 248 -12.85 30.67 -5.38
CA GLU A 248 -13.05 29.48 -4.56
C GLU A 248 -11.82 28.57 -4.60
N ALA A 249 -11.16 28.43 -5.76
CA ALA A 249 -9.93 27.66 -5.87
C ALA A 249 -8.84 28.15 -4.91
N VAL A 250 -8.55 29.46 -4.92
CA VAL A 250 -7.56 30.07 -4.02
C VAL A 250 -7.95 29.86 -2.56
N LYS A 251 -9.22 30.03 -2.22
CA LYS A 251 -9.70 29.80 -0.86
C LYS A 251 -9.47 28.36 -0.40
N LYS A 252 -9.85 27.38 -1.22
CA LYS A 252 -9.69 25.95 -0.89
C LYS A 252 -8.22 25.53 -0.81
N TYR A 253 -7.37 26.01 -1.73
CA TYR A 253 -5.93 25.80 -1.61
C TYR A 253 -5.33 26.45 -0.37
N THR A 254 -5.83 27.63 0.03
CA THR A 254 -5.42 28.30 1.28
C THR A 254 -5.79 27.44 2.49
N ASP A 255 -7.03 26.95 2.56
CA ASP A 255 -7.49 26.07 3.64
C ASP A 255 -6.64 24.78 3.72
N ALA A 256 -6.35 24.17 2.58
CA ALA A 256 -5.45 23.03 2.49
C ALA A 256 -4.05 23.36 3.04
N TYR A 257 -3.49 24.51 2.62
CA TYR A 257 -2.15 24.95 3.00
C TYR A 257 -2.05 25.25 4.50
N LEU A 258 -3.08 25.89 5.08
CA LEU A 258 -3.10 26.20 6.51
C LEU A 258 -3.21 24.95 7.37
N LEU A 259 -3.89 23.92 6.88
CA LEU A 259 -4.07 22.65 7.59
C LEU A 259 -2.83 21.76 7.53
N ASN A 260 -2.22 21.62 6.35
CA ASN A 260 -0.95 20.93 6.17
C ASN A 260 -0.10 21.63 5.11
N LYS A 261 0.77 22.54 5.58
CA LYS A 261 1.69 23.31 4.72
C LYS A 261 2.58 22.43 3.85
N GLU A 262 2.83 21.22 4.29
CA GLU A 262 3.80 20.30 3.70
C GLU A 262 3.15 19.37 2.67
N GLY A 263 1.88 19.02 2.87
CA GLY A 263 1.11 18.13 1.99
C GLY A 263 0.46 18.80 0.78
N VAL A 264 0.51 20.12 0.66
CA VAL A 264 -0.09 20.85 -0.47
C VAL A 264 0.94 21.06 -1.59
N ASN A 265 0.52 20.84 -2.85
CA ASN A 265 1.32 21.17 -4.01
C ASN A 265 1.45 22.69 -4.12
N ALA A 266 2.61 23.20 -3.67
CA ALA A 266 2.89 24.62 -3.62
C ALA A 266 2.91 25.29 -5.00
N ASP A 267 3.28 24.58 -6.07
CA ASP A 267 3.29 25.14 -7.42
C ASP A 267 1.87 25.43 -7.91
N VAL A 268 0.95 24.48 -7.71
CA VAL A 268 -0.48 24.66 -8.05
C VAL A 268 -1.07 25.83 -7.27
N TYR A 269 -0.86 25.86 -5.95
CA TYR A 269 -1.37 26.95 -5.12
C TYR A 269 -0.77 28.31 -5.50
N ASN A 270 0.56 28.38 -5.72
CA ASN A 270 1.23 29.63 -6.11
C ASN A 270 0.77 30.12 -7.48
N ASN A 271 0.54 29.21 -8.43
CA ASN A 271 0.01 29.56 -9.74
C ASN A 271 -1.40 30.12 -9.62
N ALA A 272 -2.28 29.51 -8.82
CA ALA A 272 -3.62 30.01 -8.57
C ALA A 272 -3.60 31.42 -7.92
N LEU A 273 -2.75 31.64 -6.91
CA LEU A 273 -2.56 32.96 -6.28
C LEU A 273 -2.07 34.02 -7.28
N ARG A 274 -1.05 33.69 -8.09
CA ARG A 274 -0.51 34.61 -9.12
C ARG A 274 -1.55 34.92 -10.18
N LYS A 275 -2.27 33.90 -10.68
CA LYS A 275 -3.38 34.06 -11.62
C LYS A 275 -4.44 34.99 -11.03
N ARG A 276 -4.80 34.81 -9.75
CA ARG A 276 -5.81 35.61 -9.05
C ARG A 276 -5.41 37.07 -8.86
N ILE A 277 -4.13 37.32 -8.56
CA ILE A 277 -3.55 38.67 -8.50
C ILE A 277 -3.56 39.31 -9.89
N SER A 278 -3.22 38.57 -10.94
CA SER A 278 -3.09 39.09 -12.31
C SER A 278 -4.43 39.41 -12.98
N GLN A 279 -5.46 38.59 -12.76
CA GLN A 279 -6.74 38.70 -13.46
C GLN A 279 -7.67 39.76 -12.87
N ASN A 280 -7.46 40.17 -11.62
CA ASN A 280 -8.47 40.91 -10.85
C ASN A 280 -7.84 41.88 -9.84
N ARG A 281 -6.86 42.67 -10.30
CA ARG A 281 -6.20 43.69 -9.46
C ARG A 281 -7.17 44.76 -8.96
N GLU A 282 -8.28 44.97 -9.67
CA GLU A 282 -9.30 45.97 -9.37
C GLU A 282 -10.37 45.49 -8.36
N THR A 283 -10.55 44.17 -8.19
CA THR A 283 -11.53 43.60 -7.25
C THR A 283 -10.91 43.11 -5.94
N LEU A 284 -9.57 43.02 -5.86
CA LEU A 284 -8.86 42.67 -4.64
C LEU A 284 -8.52 43.92 -3.83
N SER A 285 -8.67 43.82 -2.51
CA SER A 285 -8.12 44.84 -1.63
C SER A 285 -6.59 44.78 -1.63
N GLU A 286 -5.92 45.91 -1.39
CA GLU A 286 -4.45 45.93 -1.22
C GLU A 286 -4.00 44.94 -0.14
N LYS A 287 -4.79 44.76 0.92
CA LYS A 287 -4.54 43.80 1.99
C LYS A 287 -4.49 42.35 1.46
N ASP A 288 -5.42 41.98 0.58
CA ASP A 288 -5.47 40.62 0.01
C ASP A 288 -4.27 40.37 -0.91
N ILE A 289 -3.90 41.36 -1.73
CA ILE A 289 -2.71 41.28 -2.59
C ILE A 289 -1.44 41.07 -1.76
N VAL A 290 -1.28 41.83 -0.68
CA VAL A 290 -0.15 41.68 0.25
C VAL A 290 -0.18 40.30 0.91
N GLN A 291 -1.35 39.85 1.37
CA GLN A 291 -1.50 38.53 2.01
C GLN A 291 -1.16 37.39 1.04
N TYR A 292 -1.64 37.44 -0.20
CA TYR A 292 -1.30 36.46 -1.23
C TYR A 292 0.19 36.50 -1.58
N GLY A 293 0.80 37.69 -1.66
CA GLY A 293 2.24 37.84 -1.82
C GLY A 293 3.03 37.21 -0.67
N LEU A 294 2.55 37.33 0.57
CA LEU A 294 3.13 36.66 1.74
C LEU A 294 2.97 35.14 1.67
N PHE A 295 1.81 34.63 1.25
CA PHE A 295 1.63 33.20 1.03
C PHE A 295 2.59 32.68 -0.02
N ILE A 296 2.68 33.33 -1.20
CA ILE A 296 3.64 32.98 -2.27
C ILE A 296 5.06 33.00 -1.73
N LYS A 297 5.47 34.03 -0.97
CA LYS A 297 6.83 34.10 -0.40
C LYS A 297 7.10 32.96 0.59
N ASN A 298 6.11 32.62 1.41
CA ASN A 298 6.23 31.57 2.41
C ASN A 298 6.28 30.19 1.76
N THR A 299 5.33 29.89 0.87
CA THR A 299 5.32 28.66 0.08
C THR A 299 6.57 28.57 -0.77
N ASP A 300 7.04 29.65 -1.43
CA ASP A 300 8.31 29.69 -2.17
C ASP A 300 9.50 29.45 -1.23
N LYS A 301 9.50 29.90 0.04
CA LYS A 301 10.54 29.54 1.02
C LYS A 301 10.54 28.05 1.35
N PHE A 302 9.37 27.41 1.38
CA PHE A 302 9.24 25.96 1.51
C PHE A 302 9.65 25.24 0.21
N VAL A 303 9.23 25.73 -0.96
CA VAL A 303 9.69 25.30 -2.29
C VAL A 303 11.19 25.51 -2.44
N ASN A 304 11.79 26.48 -1.74
CA ASN A 304 13.22 26.71 -1.67
C ASN A 304 13.93 25.79 -0.65
N LYS A 305 13.20 25.15 0.27
CA LYS A 305 13.68 23.93 0.93
C LYS A 305 13.64 22.74 -0.06
N THR A 306 12.72 22.77 -1.03
CA THR A 306 12.72 21.96 -2.26
C THR A 306 13.74 22.44 -3.32
N VAL A 307 14.37 23.61 -3.17
CA VAL A 307 15.54 24.00 -3.99
C VAL A 307 16.75 23.16 -3.60
N LEU A 308 16.86 22.70 -2.35
CA LEU A 308 17.79 21.61 -2.03
C LEU A 308 17.50 20.33 -2.83
N LEU A 309 16.24 20.02 -3.16
CA LEU A 309 15.91 18.91 -4.08
C LEU A 309 16.27 19.23 -5.56
N LYS A 310 16.24 20.50 -5.99
CA LYS A 310 16.77 20.91 -7.31
C LYS A 310 18.31 20.91 -7.36
N ASP A 311 18.93 21.15 -6.21
CA ASP A 311 20.36 21.22 -6.02
C ASP A 311 20.97 19.88 -5.60
N VAL A 312 20.16 18.85 -5.35
CA VAL A 312 20.61 17.48 -5.16
C VAL A 312 20.31 16.70 -6.43
N ARG A 313 21.35 16.26 -7.12
CA ARG A 313 21.26 15.58 -8.41
C ARG A 313 21.73 14.15 -8.31
N ILE A 314 21.00 13.24 -8.95
CA ILE A 314 21.51 11.91 -9.24
C ILE A 314 22.40 12.01 -10.49
N SER A 315 23.67 11.64 -10.34
CA SER A 315 24.66 11.58 -11.41
C SER A 315 25.23 10.18 -11.56
N ASN A 316 25.96 9.94 -12.65
CA ASN A 316 26.66 8.68 -12.91
C ASN A 316 25.77 7.43 -12.74
N VAL A 317 24.54 7.55 -13.26
CA VAL A 317 23.55 6.48 -13.25
C VAL A 317 24.00 5.40 -14.24
N ASN A 318 24.37 4.25 -13.71
CA ASN A 318 24.65 3.05 -14.47
C ASN A 318 23.67 1.96 -14.04
N THR A 319 23.17 1.23 -15.02
CA THR A 319 22.28 0.11 -14.77
C THR A 319 22.91 -1.16 -15.32
N GLU A 320 22.99 -2.17 -14.49
CA GLU A 320 23.49 -3.49 -14.84
C GLU A 320 22.38 -4.50 -14.57
N TYR A 321 22.39 -5.60 -15.29
CA TYR A 321 21.56 -6.73 -14.93
C TYR A 321 22.35 -8.02 -15.07
N LEU A 322 22.08 -8.95 -14.18
CA LEU A 322 22.63 -10.29 -14.22
C LEU A 322 21.48 -11.23 -14.58
N ARG A 323 21.58 -11.90 -15.73
CA ARG A 323 20.68 -13.01 -16.07
C ARG A 323 21.11 -14.25 -15.27
N SER A 324 20.19 -14.78 -14.49
CA SER A 324 20.38 -16.07 -13.82
C SER A 324 20.25 -17.20 -14.84
N SER A 325 21.24 -18.08 -14.91
CA SER A 325 21.26 -19.22 -15.83
C SER A 325 20.32 -20.37 -15.41
N GLY A 326 19.36 -20.13 -14.52
CA GLY A 326 18.39 -21.11 -14.03
C GLY A 326 17.13 -21.23 -14.91
N PRO A 327 16.23 -22.20 -14.61
CA PRO A 327 15.09 -22.55 -15.48
C PRO A 327 14.07 -21.41 -15.68
N GLU A 328 14.11 -20.36 -14.86
CA GLU A 328 13.12 -19.29 -14.87
C GLU A 328 13.58 -17.98 -15.55
N ASN A 329 14.73 -17.93 -16.26
CA ASN A 329 15.21 -16.74 -17.00
C ASN A 329 15.06 -15.42 -16.20
N SER A 330 15.38 -15.46 -14.91
CA SER A 330 15.23 -14.30 -14.03
C SER A 330 16.39 -13.34 -14.19
N ILE A 331 16.12 -12.06 -13.98
CA ILE A 331 17.15 -11.02 -13.93
C ILE A 331 17.25 -10.43 -12.54
N GLU A 332 18.46 -10.08 -12.15
CA GLU A 332 18.75 -9.23 -11.00
C GLU A 332 19.15 -7.86 -11.51
N ALA A 333 18.31 -6.86 -11.24
CA ALA A 333 18.53 -5.48 -11.66
C ALA A 333 19.40 -4.76 -10.63
N VAL A 334 20.50 -4.17 -11.10
CA VAL A 334 21.43 -3.40 -10.29
C VAL A 334 21.48 -1.97 -10.78
N LEU A 335 21.23 -1.02 -9.89
CA LEU A 335 21.37 0.40 -10.14
C LEU A 335 22.57 0.94 -9.35
N LYS A 336 23.51 1.56 -10.06
CA LYS A 336 24.62 2.32 -9.48
C LYS A 336 24.45 3.80 -9.79
N PHE A 337 24.65 4.67 -8.81
CA PHE A 337 24.58 6.12 -9.01
C PHE A 337 25.38 6.88 -7.95
N GLN A 338 25.59 8.16 -8.18
CA GLN A 338 26.10 9.10 -7.19
C GLN A 338 25.07 10.19 -6.91
N VAL A 339 25.16 10.75 -5.71
CA VAL A 339 24.32 11.86 -5.28
C VAL A 339 25.19 13.09 -5.13
N MET A 340 24.86 14.16 -5.83
CA MET A 340 25.65 15.39 -5.87
C MET A 340 24.85 16.53 -5.25
N ASN A 341 25.41 17.18 -4.24
CA ASN A 341 24.89 18.43 -3.68
C ASN A 341 25.58 19.61 -4.38
N ILE A 342 24.89 20.27 -5.31
CA ILE A 342 25.38 21.48 -6.00
C ILE A 342 24.97 22.78 -5.29
N SER A 343 24.31 22.69 -4.13
CA SER A 343 23.93 23.88 -3.36
C SER A 343 25.13 24.45 -2.62
N LYS A 344 25.03 25.72 -2.21
CA LYS A 344 26.01 26.37 -1.32
C LYS A 344 25.84 26.01 0.16
N LYS A 345 24.98 25.03 0.49
CA LYS A 345 24.65 24.60 1.87
C LYS A 345 24.83 23.09 2.01
N SER A 346 25.12 22.61 3.22
CA SER A 346 25.11 21.17 3.50
C SER A 346 23.67 20.64 3.60
N VAL A 347 23.49 19.36 3.29
CA VAL A 347 22.21 18.65 3.42
C VAL A 347 22.31 17.70 4.62
N ASP A 348 21.49 17.92 5.64
CA ASP A 348 21.52 17.16 6.90
C ASP A 348 20.34 16.18 7.03
N ASN A 349 19.51 16.05 6.00
CA ASN A 349 18.51 15.00 5.85
C ASN A 349 18.27 14.73 4.36
N LEU A 350 18.63 13.53 3.90
CA LEU A 350 18.48 13.12 2.50
C LEU A 350 18.20 11.61 2.42
N LYS A 351 17.01 11.27 1.91
CA LYS A 351 16.57 9.91 1.61
C LYS A 351 16.42 9.72 0.10
N ILE A 352 16.71 8.52 -0.38
CA ILE A 352 16.47 8.10 -1.76
C ILE A 352 15.63 6.85 -1.78
N ARG A 353 14.59 6.84 -2.61
CA ARG A 353 13.76 5.68 -2.88
C ARG A 353 13.98 5.25 -4.32
N VAL A 354 14.41 4.01 -4.50
CA VAL A 354 14.57 3.38 -5.81
C VAL A 354 13.43 2.39 -5.99
N ILE A 355 12.61 2.59 -7.01
CA ILE A 355 11.49 1.72 -7.35
C ILE A 355 11.81 1.00 -8.65
N PHE A 356 11.69 -0.32 -8.64
CA PHE A 356 11.87 -1.17 -9.81
C PHE A 356 10.50 -1.64 -10.30
N ALA A 357 10.22 -1.38 -11.57
CA ALA A 357 8.97 -1.76 -12.21
C ALA A 357 9.23 -2.50 -13.52
N ASN A 358 8.40 -3.50 -13.79
CA ASN A 358 8.35 -4.17 -15.08
C ASN A 358 6.88 -4.22 -15.50
N ASP A 359 6.61 -3.87 -16.76
CA ASP A 359 5.24 -3.86 -17.30
C ASP A 359 4.24 -2.99 -16.51
N GLY A 360 4.69 -1.81 -16.06
CA GLY A 360 3.87 -0.89 -15.27
C GLY A 360 3.58 -1.34 -13.84
N LYS A 361 4.04 -2.53 -13.43
CA LYS A 361 3.88 -3.06 -12.07
C LYS A 361 5.19 -2.92 -11.30
N VAL A 362 5.12 -2.34 -10.11
CA VAL A 362 6.25 -2.30 -9.17
C VAL A 362 6.47 -3.70 -8.62
N PHE A 363 7.68 -4.22 -8.74
CA PHE A 363 8.05 -5.53 -8.18
C PHE A 363 9.01 -5.41 -7.00
N ASP A 364 9.73 -4.30 -6.87
CA ASP A 364 10.60 -4.06 -5.73
C ASP A 364 10.86 -2.57 -5.49
N PHE A 365 11.22 -2.21 -4.26
CA PHE A 365 11.74 -0.88 -3.94
C PHE A 365 12.73 -0.90 -2.77
N ARG A 366 13.58 0.13 -2.69
CA ARG A 366 14.58 0.32 -1.62
C ARG A 366 14.61 1.77 -1.18
N ASP A 367 14.59 1.99 0.14
CA ASP A 367 14.82 3.30 0.74
C ASP A 367 16.23 3.34 1.35
N ILE A 368 16.96 4.42 1.05
CA ILE A 368 18.37 4.58 1.40
C ILE A 368 18.55 5.95 2.04
N TYR A 369 19.20 5.98 3.21
CA TYR A 369 19.59 7.22 3.87
C TYR A 369 20.98 7.65 3.39
N ILE A 370 21.05 8.81 2.75
CA ILE A 370 22.28 9.36 2.18
C ILE A 370 22.94 10.34 3.15
N ALA A 371 22.15 11.17 3.83
CA ALA A 371 22.66 12.17 4.77
C ALA A 371 21.75 12.31 5.99
N ASN A 372 22.37 12.61 7.14
CA ASN A 372 21.68 12.91 8.39
C ASN A 372 22.46 13.99 9.18
N LYS A 373 21.90 14.46 10.31
CA LYS A 373 22.53 15.50 11.15
C LYS A 373 23.94 15.18 11.64
N LYS A 374 24.26 13.89 11.85
CA LYS A 374 25.60 13.46 12.28
C LYS A 374 26.56 13.36 11.09
N HIS A 375 26.04 13.00 9.92
CA HIS A 375 26.80 12.78 8.68
C HIS A 375 26.12 13.51 7.52
N PRO A 376 26.26 14.85 7.46
CA PRO A 376 25.63 15.64 6.41
C PRO A 376 26.36 15.45 5.07
N LEU A 377 25.61 15.60 3.96
CA LEU A 377 26.20 15.71 2.64
C LEU A 377 26.68 17.15 2.44
N GLU A 378 27.99 17.34 2.38
CA GLU A 378 28.61 18.66 2.32
C GLU A 378 28.18 19.47 1.09
N LYS A 379 28.26 20.80 1.18
CA LYS A 379 27.99 21.70 0.05
C LYS A 379 28.95 21.44 -1.11
N LEU A 380 28.49 21.58 -2.35
CA LEU A 380 29.30 21.38 -3.57
C LEU A 380 30.09 20.05 -3.57
N SER A 381 29.46 18.98 -3.09
CA SER A 381 30.10 17.66 -2.93
C SER A 381 29.29 16.54 -3.60
N TYR A 382 29.84 15.33 -3.61
CA TYR A 382 29.15 14.13 -4.10
C TYR A 382 29.49 12.91 -3.24
N THR A 383 28.60 11.92 -3.25
CA THR A 383 28.79 10.66 -2.53
C THR A 383 29.74 9.72 -3.28
N SER A 384 30.28 8.71 -2.59
CA SER A 384 30.72 7.48 -3.26
C SER A 384 29.56 6.86 -4.05
N SER A 385 29.89 5.94 -4.97
CA SER A 385 28.86 5.22 -5.74
C SER A 385 27.97 4.43 -4.79
N VAL A 386 26.66 4.70 -4.86
CA VAL A 386 25.60 3.94 -4.20
C VAL A 386 25.18 2.82 -5.13
N SER A 387 25.13 1.58 -4.62
CA SER A 387 24.66 0.41 -5.37
C SER A 387 23.38 -0.11 -4.76
N VAL A 388 22.38 -0.37 -5.60
CA VAL A 388 21.05 -0.81 -5.19
C VAL A 388 20.65 -2.01 -6.03
N GLU A 389 20.42 -3.12 -5.35
CA GLU A 389 20.07 -4.41 -5.98
C GLU A 389 18.60 -4.72 -5.72
N ALA A 390 17.87 -4.97 -6.80
CA ALA A 390 16.49 -5.41 -6.76
C ALA A 390 16.40 -6.91 -6.50
N LYS A 391 15.29 -7.35 -5.92
CA LYS A 391 14.94 -8.78 -5.87
C LYS A 391 14.88 -9.35 -7.29
N PRO A 392 15.34 -10.59 -7.52
CA PRO A 392 15.26 -11.22 -8.82
C PRO A 392 13.82 -11.28 -9.34
N ILE A 393 13.62 -10.99 -10.63
CA ILE A 393 12.31 -11.06 -11.29
C ILE A 393 12.40 -11.91 -12.56
N VAL A 394 11.40 -12.78 -12.75
CA VAL A 394 11.20 -13.55 -13.99
C VAL A 394 10.57 -12.66 -15.05
N ILE A 395 11.23 -12.52 -16.20
CA ILE A 395 10.79 -11.64 -17.27
C ILE A 395 10.45 -12.47 -18.50
N ASN A 396 9.17 -12.48 -18.86
CA ASN A 396 8.61 -13.40 -19.86
C ASN A 396 8.59 -12.86 -21.31
N ASN A 397 9.19 -11.71 -21.60
CA ASN A 397 9.41 -11.14 -22.95
C ASN A 397 10.34 -9.92 -22.84
N ASP A 398 10.91 -9.42 -23.95
CA ASP A 398 11.85 -8.27 -24.09
C ASP A 398 11.32 -6.91 -23.57
N ARG A 399 10.82 -6.86 -22.34
CA ARG A 399 10.26 -5.69 -21.67
C ARG A 399 11.25 -5.19 -20.64
N ASN A 400 11.66 -3.94 -20.82
CA ASN A 400 12.65 -3.27 -19.99
C ASN A 400 12.21 -3.18 -18.52
N VAL A 401 13.17 -3.19 -17.60
CA VAL A 401 12.91 -2.77 -16.21
C VAL A 401 13.07 -1.27 -16.11
N ILE A 402 12.00 -0.60 -15.69
CA ILE A 402 11.98 0.83 -15.41
C ILE A 402 12.38 1.01 -13.96
N ILE A 403 13.34 1.90 -13.73
CA ILE A 403 13.82 2.25 -12.40
C ILE A 403 13.51 3.71 -12.15
N LEU A 404 12.71 4.00 -11.13
CA LEU A 404 12.35 5.35 -10.73
C LEU A 404 13.12 5.71 -9.45
N ILE A 405 13.89 6.79 -9.51
CA ILE A 405 14.72 7.27 -8.40
C ILE A 405 14.08 8.53 -7.85
N TYR A 406 13.50 8.41 -6.66
CA TYR A 406 12.90 9.50 -5.91
C TYR A 406 13.85 10.00 -4.84
N ILE A 407 13.80 11.30 -4.56
CA ILE A 407 14.58 11.94 -3.50
C ILE A 407 13.62 12.61 -2.52
N SER A 408 13.98 12.58 -1.25
CA SER A 408 13.34 13.35 -0.19
C SER A 408 14.39 14.03 0.69
N THR A 409 14.18 15.31 0.99
CA THR A 409 14.97 16.08 1.97
C THR A 409 14.11 16.55 3.14
N SER A 410 12.91 15.98 3.31
CA SER A 410 12.01 16.26 4.42
C SER A 410 11.96 15.08 5.39
N ASP A 411 11.64 15.39 6.64
CA ASP A 411 11.34 14.36 7.63
C ASP A 411 10.03 13.62 7.27
N ASP A 412 9.12 14.27 6.54
CA ASP A 412 7.91 13.65 5.96
C ASP A 412 8.25 12.79 4.72
N ASP A 413 7.40 11.79 4.42
CA ASP A 413 7.49 10.93 3.23
C ASP A 413 7.06 11.64 1.92
N ARG A 414 7.55 12.86 1.71
CA ARG A 414 7.41 13.58 0.45
C ARG A 414 8.55 13.21 -0.48
N TRP A 415 8.22 12.50 -1.54
CA TRP A 415 9.16 11.96 -2.52
C TRP A 415 9.00 12.70 -3.85
N VAL A 416 10.11 13.17 -4.41
CA VAL A 416 10.14 13.82 -5.74
C VAL A 416 10.91 12.93 -6.70
N LEU A 417 10.31 12.60 -7.85
CA LEU A 417 10.99 11.84 -8.90
C LEU A 417 12.15 12.67 -9.45
N SER A 418 13.38 12.19 -9.25
CA SER A 418 14.59 12.88 -9.69
C SER A 418 15.13 12.33 -11.00
N LYS A 419 15.07 11.00 -11.17
CA LYS A 419 15.62 10.34 -12.37
C LYS A 419 14.84 9.08 -12.68
N THR A 420 14.77 8.76 -13.97
CA THR A 420 14.35 7.44 -14.46
C THR A 420 15.53 6.80 -15.15
N ALA A 421 15.73 5.51 -14.92
CA ALA A 421 16.67 4.66 -15.64
C ALA A 421 15.92 3.46 -16.21
N VAL A 422 16.49 2.85 -17.24
CA VAL A 422 15.87 1.74 -17.94
C VAL A 422 16.93 0.69 -18.18
N ILE A 423 16.67 -0.53 -17.71
CA ILE A 423 17.46 -1.70 -18.08
C ILE A 423 16.81 -2.29 -19.32
N TYR A 424 17.53 -2.25 -20.43
CA TYR A 424 17.17 -2.96 -21.65
C TYR A 424 17.68 -4.39 -21.52
N ILE A 425 16.75 -5.34 -21.50
CA ILE A 425 16.99 -6.73 -21.11
C ILE A 425 17.23 -7.59 -22.33
#